data_AF-A0A7C5ZAK4-F1
#
_entry.id   AF-A0A7C5ZAK4-F1
#
_cell.length_a   1.000
_cell.length_b   1.000
_cell.length_c   1.000
_cell.angle_alpha   90.00
_cell.angle_beta   90.00
_cell.angle_gamma   90.00
#
_symmetry.space_group_name_H-M   'P 1'
#
loop_
_entity.id
_entity.type
_entity.pdbx_description
1 polymer ?
#
loop_
_entity_poly.entity_id
_entity_poly.type
_entity_poly.pdbx_seq_one_letter_code
_entity_poly.pdbx_strand_id
1 'polypeptide(L)'
;MLELIQNAQVNILVTFQSTGLKLKLLHTLFNGRHCLVNDKMLLGTGLDELCFVANNEKSLKQTALKLFVTEFKTSDIENRKKVLYETYSNIKNAQKVDTLIFG
;
A
#
# COMPACT_ATOMS: atom_id res chain seq x y z
N MET A 1 -11.55 1.12 -13.73
CA MET A 1 -10.21 0.77 -13.21
C MET A 1 -10.17 0.80 -11.68
N LEU A 2 -10.67 1.85 -11.02
CA LEU A 2 -10.77 1.92 -9.55
C LEU A 2 -11.60 0.78 -8.95
N GLU A 3 -12.72 0.46 -9.60
CA GLU A 3 -13.63 -0.62 -9.20
C GLU A 3 -12.93 -1.99 -9.08
N LEU A 4 -11.98 -2.30 -9.97
CA LEU A 4 -11.23 -3.56 -9.89
C LEU A 4 -10.36 -3.63 -8.63
N ILE A 5 -9.75 -2.50 -8.24
CA ILE A 5 -8.90 -2.41 -7.04
C ILE A 5 -9.76 -2.51 -5.78
N GLN A 6 -10.91 -1.84 -5.76
CA GLN A 6 -11.88 -1.84 -4.65
C GLN A 6 -12.50 -3.22 -4.45
N ASN A 7 -12.86 -3.90 -5.54
CA ASN A 7 -13.55 -5.18 -5.49
C ASN A 7 -12.59 -6.37 -5.36
N ALA A 8 -11.29 -6.20 -5.60
CA ALA A 8 -10.30 -7.25 -5.38
C ALA A 8 -10.11 -7.53 -3.89
N GLN A 9 -10.20 -8.80 -3.49
CA GLN A 9 -9.93 -9.22 -2.11
C GLN A 9 -8.45 -9.07 -1.75
N VAL A 10 -7.58 -9.37 -2.72
CA VAL A 10 -6.13 -9.30 -2.59
C VAL A 10 -5.59 -8.60 -3.82
N ASN A 11 -4.94 -7.46 -3.64
CA ASN A 11 -4.19 -6.77 -4.67
C ASN A 11 -2.73 -7.22 -4.57
N ILE A 12 -2.25 -7.94 -5.59
CA ILE A 12 -0.89 -8.47 -5.62
C ILE A 12 -0.02 -7.55 -6.48
N LEU A 13 1.02 -6.95 -5.88
CA LEU A 13 1.93 -6.04 -6.55
C LEU A 13 3.36 -6.54 -6.39
N VAL A 14 3.94 -7.07 -7.46
CA VAL A 14 5.33 -7.54 -7.50
C VAL A 14 6.15 -6.64 -8.41
N THR A 15 7.37 -6.31 -7.99
CA THR A 15 8.33 -5.59 -8.82
C THR A 15 9.73 -6.17 -8.73
N PHE A 16 10.47 -6.09 -9.83
CA PHE A 16 11.88 -6.44 -9.90
C PHE A 16 12.80 -5.22 -9.78
N GLN A 17 12.22 -4.02 -9.71
CA GLN A 17 12.95 -2.76 -9.56
C GLN A 17 12.56 -2.08 -8.26
N SER A 18 13.54 -1.78 -7.41
CA SER A 18 13.33 -1.16 -6.09
C SER A 18 13.44 0.37 -6.12
N THR A 19 13.28 1.01 -7.29
CA THR A 19 13.45 2.45 -7.46
C THR A 19 12.13 3.22 -7.46
N GLY A 20 12.16 4.42 -6.89
CA GLY A 20 11.08 5.39 -6.92
C GLY A 20 9.88 5.07 -6.03
N LEU A 21 9.08 6.10 -5.75
CA LEU A 21 7.80 5.95 -5.07
C LEU A 21 6.82 5.17 -5.96
N LYS A 22 6.22 4.12 -5.40
CA LYS A 22 5.32 3.24 -6.15
C LYS A 22 3.89 3.76 -6.07
N LEU A 23 3.50 4.64 -6.99
CA LEU A 23 2.14 5.22 -7.03
C LEU A 23 1.03 4.15 -7.10
N LYS A 24 1.29 3.00 -7.75
CA LYS A 24 0.36 1.86 -7.77
C LYS A 24 0.13 1.27 -6.38
N LEU A 25 1.18 1.18 -5.54
CA LEU A 25 1.06 0.73 -4.15
C LEU A 25 0.20 1.72 -3.37
N LEU A 26 0.51 3.01 -3.46
CA LEU A 26 -0.20 4.05 -2.74
C LEU A 26 -1.70 4.07 -3.11
N HIS A 27 -2.00 4.04 -4.41
CA HIS A 27 -3.37 3.99 -4.91
C HIS A 27 -4.12 2.74 -4.44
N THR A 28 -3.44 1.59 -4.37
CA THR A 28 -4.01 0.34 -3.85
C THR A 28 -4.29 0.43 -2.36
N LEU A 29 -3.41 1.02 -1.57
CA LEU A 29 -3.61 1.15 -0.12
C LEU A 29 -4.76 2.11 0.22
N PHE A 30 -4.96 3.17 -0.57
CA PHE A 30 -6.09 4.10 -0.38
C PHE A 30 -7.44 3.50 -0.77
N ASN A 31 -7.48 2.63 -1.78
CA ASN A 31 -8.75 2.24 -2.42
C ASN A 31 -9.08 0.75 -2.33
N GLY A 32 -8.10 -0.12 -2.06
CA GLY A 32 -8.25 -1.57 -2.11
C GLY A 32 -8.33 -2.23 -0.74
N ARG A 33 -8.53 -3.55 -0.76
CA ARG A 33 -8.49 -4.41 0.45
C ARG A 33 -7.06 -4.89 0.72
N HIS A 34 -6.82 -6.18 0.97
CA HIS A 34 -5.48 -6.69 1.29
C HIS A 34 -4.45 -6.37 0.20
N CYS A 35 -3.24 -5.98 0.58
CA CYS A 35 -2.14 -5.67 -0.34
C CYS A 35 -0.99 -6.66 -0.11
N LEU A 36 -0.72 -7.52 -1.09
CA LEU A 36 0.35 -8.51 -1.04
C LEU A 36 1.47 -8.08 -1.99
N VAL A 37 2.67 -7.92 -1.45
CA VAL A 37 3.79 -7.34 -2.18
C VAL A 37 5.07 -8.14 -1.96
N ASN A 38 6.08 -7.88 -2.78
CA ASN A 38 7.45 -8.27 -2.45
C ASN A 38 8.21 -7.13 -1.78
N ASP A 39 9.30 -7.46 -1.11
CA ASP A 39 10.21 -6.54 -0.42
C ASP A 39 10.61 -5.31 -1.27
N LYS A 40 10.93 -5.52 -2.55
CA LYS A 40 11.32 -4.44 -3.47
C LYS A 40 10.22 -3.41 -3.69
N MET A 41 8.95 -3.74 -3.46
CA MET A 41 7.83 -2.80 -3.57
C MET A 41 7.79 -1.80 -2.40
N LEU A 42 8.32 -2.18 -1.24
CA LEU A 42 8.25 -1.40 0.00
C LEU A 42 9.49 -0.55 0.26
N LEU A 43 10.61 -0.83 -0.40
CA LEU A 43 11.89 -0.16 -0.16
C LEU A 43 11.74 1.37 -0.22
N GLY A 44 12.03 2.04 0.90
CA GLY A 44 11.99 3.50 1.02
C GLY A 44 10.59 4.11 1.09
N THR A 45 9.54 3.30 1.29
CA THR A 45 8.14 3.79 1.38
C THR A 45 7.64 3.98 2.81
N GLY A 46 8.12 3.18 3.77
CA GLY A 46 7.60 3.18 5.15
C GLY A 46 6.16 2.68 5.27
N LEU A 47 5.69 1.88 4.30
CA LEU A 47 4.32 1.35 4.24
C LEU A 47 4.26 -0.15 4.60
N ASP A 48 5.32 -0.66 5.22
CA ASP A 48 5.54 -2.07 5.51
C ASP A 48 4.43 -2.67 6.36
N GLU A 49 3.96 -1.94 7.38
CA GLU A 49 2.90 -2.38 8.29
C GLU A 49 1.50 -2.47 7.66
N LEU A 50 1.31 -1.90 6.47
CA LEU A 50 0.03 -1.90 5.75
C LEU A 50 -0.09 -3.03 4.72
N CYS A 51 0.99 -3.82 4.55
CA CYS A 51 1.13 -4.81 3.49
C CYS A 51 1.51 -6.18 4.04
N PHE A 52 1.18 -7.22 3.26
CA PHE A 52 1.72 -8.57 3.45
C PHE A 52 2.89 -8.78 2.50
N VAL A 53 4.00 -9.35 3.00
CA VAL A 53 5.24 -9.50 2.22
C VAL A 53 5.47 -10.96 1.85
N ALA A 54 5.73 -11.22 0.57
CA ALA A 54 6.11 -12.52 0.05
C ALA A 54 7.06 -12.36 -1.17
N ASN A 55 8.22 -13.02 -1.12
CA ASN A 55 9.32 -12.79 -2.07
C ASN A 55 9.56 -13.91 -3.08
N ASN A 56 8.89 -15.06 -2.91
CA ASN A 56 8.98 -16.18 -3.85
C ASN A 56 7.58 -16.70 -4.21
N GLU A 57 7.50 -17.41 -5.34
CA GLU A 57 6.24 -17.93 -5.90
C GLU A 57 5.42 -18.73 -4.88
N LYS A 58 6.08 -19.63 -4.15
CA LYS A 58 5.42 -20.48 -3.14
C LYS A 58 4.79 -19.64 -2.04
N SER A 59 5.54 -18.69 -1.49
CA SER A 59 5.06 -17.78 -0.44
C SER A 59 3.96 -16.84 -0.93
N LEU A 60 4.04 -16.35 -2.17
CA LEU A 60 3.01 -15.50 -2.78
C LEU A 60 1.70 -16.27 -2.91
N LYS A 61 1.76 -17.48 -3.48
CA LYS A 61 0.57 -18.34 -3.64
C LYS A 61 -0.09 -18.67 -2.30
N GLN A 62 0.70 -19.11 -1.32
CA GLN A 62 0.20 -19.47 0.00
C GLN A 62 -0.44 -18.26 0.71
N THR A 63 0.22 -17.10 0.66
CA THR A 63 -0.28 -15.88 1.30
C THR A 63 -1.53 -15.36 0.60
N ALA A 64 -1.56 -15.37 -0.73
CA ALA A 64 -2.74 -14.95 -1.50
C ALA A 64 -3.97 -15.79 -1.14
N LEU A 65 -3.84 -17.12 -1.10
CA LEU A 65 -4.95 -18.03 -0.73
C LEU A 65 -5.43 -17.78 0.71
N LYS A 66 -4.50 -17.57 1.66
CA LYS A 66 -4.84 -17.22 3.04
C LYS A 66 -5.61 -15.90 3.11
N LEU A 67 -5.13 -14.86 2.43
CA LEU A 67 -5.76 -13.54 2.43
C LEU A 67 -7.11 -13.52 1.73
N PHE A 68 -7.31 -14.40 0.74
CA PHE A 68 -8.58 -14.50 0.00
C PHE A 68 -9.74 -14.88 0.92
N VAL A 69 -9.50 -15.69 1.94
CA VAL A 69 -10.50 -16.08 2.95
C VAL A 69 -10.40 -15.25 4.25
N THR A 70 -9.42 -14.35 4.35
CA THR A 70 -9.27 -13.47 5.51
C THR A 70 -10.17 -12.25 5.32
N GLU A 71 -11.06 -12.01 6.28
CA GLU A 71 -11.93 -10.84 6.30
C GLU A 71 -11.09 -9.54 6.29
N PHE A 72 -11.56 -8.54 5.55
CA PHE A 72 -11.00 -7.19 5.58
C PHE A 72 -11.97 -6.28 6.33
N LYS A 73 -11.53 -5.77 7.48
CA LYS A 73 -12.38 -5.09 8.45
C LYS A 73 -12.27 -3.58 8.32
N THR A 74 -13.26 -2.88 8.86
CA THR A 74 -13.23 -1.41 8.97
C THR A 74 -12.01 -0.93 9.76
N SER A 75 -11.56 -1.69 10.77
CA SER A 75 -10.35 -1.39 11.53
C SER A 75 -9.08 -1.37 10.65
N ASP A 76 -9.01 -2.20 9.60
CA ASP A 76 -7.89 -2.21 8.65
C ASP A 76 -7.85 -0.91 7.84
N ILE A 77 -9.03 -0.41 7.45
CA ILE A 77 -9.20 0.88 6.76
C ILE A 77 -8.76 2.03 7.67
N GLU A 78 -9.19 2.02 8.93
CA GLU A 78 -8.84 3.06 9.90
C GLU A 78 -7.33 3.09 10.18
N ASN A 79 -6.70 1.92 10.33
CA ASN A 79 -5.26 1.83 10.50
C ASN A 79 -4.52 2.42 9.29
N ARG A 80 -4.92 2.04 8.07
CA ARG A 80 -4.34 2.62 6.84
C ARG A 80 -4.48 4.12 6.77
N LYS A 81 -5.66 4.65 7.10
CA LYS A 81 -5.90 6.11 7.07
C LYS A 81 -4.92 6.84 7.98
N LYS A 82 -4.69 6.35 9.20
CA LYS A 82 -3.74 6.98 10.14
C LYS A 82 -2.35 7.11 9.52
N VAL A 83 -1.79 6.00 9.04
CA VAL A 83 -0.44 5.93 8.48
C VAL A 83 -0.32 6.73 7.17
N LEU A 84 -1.30 6.59 6.27
CA LEU A 84 -1.28 7.26 4.97
C LEU A 84 -1.48 8.78 5.09
N TYR A 85 -2.37 9.27 5.96
CA TYR A 85 -2.60 10.71 6.12
C TYR A 85 -1.51 11.42 6.92
N GLU A 86 -0.65 10.69 7.63
CA GLU A 86 0.53 11.25 8.25
C GLU A 86 1.58 11.63 7.20
N THR A 87 1.89 10.70 6.29
CA THR A 87 3.03 10.83 5.37
C THR A 87 2.63 11.26 3.95
N TYR A 88 1.44 10.87 3.48
CA TYR A 88 1.01 11.03 2.08
C TYR A 88 -0.22 11.94 1.93
N SER A 89 -0.50 12.80 2.91
CA SER A 89 -1.54 13.83 2.78
C SER A 89 -1.08 14.94 1.83
N ASN A 90 -1.82 15.13 0.73
CA ASN A 90 -1.55 16.20 -0.23
C ASN A 90 -1.56 17.58 0.43
N ILE A 91 -2.49 17.82 1.36
CA ILE A 91 -2.61 19.11 2.05
C ILE A 91 -1.38 19.36 2.94
N LYS A 92 -1.03 18.39 3.80
CA LYS A 92 0.14 18.51 4.68
C LYS A 92 1.43 18.64 3.88
N ASN A 93 1.57 17.88 2.81
CA ASN A 93 2.78 17.90 2.00
C ASN A 93 2.90 19.20 1.19
N ALA A 94 1.80 19.75 0.67
CA ALA A 94 1.80 21.06 0.04
C ALA A 94 2.19 22.16 1.03
N GLN A 95 1.67 22.14 2.26
CA GLN A 95 2.05 23.09 3.32
C GLN A 95 3.54 22.99 3.69
N LYS A 96 4.11 21.77 3.78
CA LYS A 96 5.54 21.58 4.01
C LYS A 96 6.37 22.21 2.89
N VAL A 97 5.98 22.00 1.64
CA VAL A 97 6.67 22.59 0.47
C VAL A 97 6.57 24.11 0.50
N ASP A 98 5.39 24.67 0.77
CA ASP A 98 5.17 26.10 0.91
C ASP A 98 6.08 26.71 1.99
N THR A 99 6.13 26.07 3.16
CA THR A 99 7.02 26.47 4.27
C THR A 99 8.49 26.38 3.89
N LEU A 100 8.91 25.37 3.12
CA LEU A 100 10.32 25.21 2.72
C LEU A 100 10.76 26.23 1.66
N ILE A 101 9.84 26.72 0.83
CA ILE A 101 10.14 27.65 -0.27
C ILE A 101 9.98 29.11 0.19
N PHE A 102 8.92 29.41 0.94
CA PHE A 102 8.50 30.77 1.29
C PHE A 102 8.51 31.08 2.78
N GLY A 103 8.65 30.06 3.63
CA GLY A 103 8.68 30.18 5.09
C GLY A 103 10.04 30.55 5.66
#